data_AF-G7TJQ0-F1
#
_entry.id   AF-G7TJQ0-F1
#
_cell.length_a   1.000
_cell.length_b   1.000
_cell.length_c   1.000
_cell.angle_alpha   90.00
_cell.angle_beta   90.00
_cell.angle_gamma   90.00
#
_symmetry.space_group_name_H-M   'P 1'
#
loop_
_entity.id
_entity.type
_entity.pdbx_description
1 polymer ?
#
loop_
_entity_poly.entity_id
_entity_poly.type
_entity_poly.pdbx_seq_one_letter_code
_entity_poly.pdbx_strand_id
1 'polypeptide(L)'
;MIDGRIGFTGGVGVADQWMGDAQDPEHWRDSHYRIAGPVVAQGKTAFNDNWIKTTGRVLNGTDDAPELAPAGDSDAQLFVASPSGGSESTHLMYLIAIAAARTSIDLAAASCVPDALITRSLLEAHSRGVKMRVLLPGKHIDAISVRLASKASWEPLLQAGIDSHEEKTCPPCCIPSC
;
A
#
# COMPACT_ATOMS: atom_id res chain seq x y z
N MET A 1 -7.89 11.01 9.92
CA MET A 1 -7.24 11.23 11.24
C MET A 1 -8.31 11.57 12.24
N ILE A 2 -8.26 11.00 13.45
CA ILE A 2 -9.24 11.23 14.51
C ILE A 2 -8.49 11.77 15.73
N ASP A 3 -8.85 12.98 16.15
CA ASP A 3 -8.33 13.70 17.33
C ASP A 3 -6.80 13.77 17.46
N GLY A 4 -6.07 13.57 16.35
CA GLY A 4 -4.61 13.46 16.36
C GLY A 4 -4.05 12.23 17.06
N ARG A 5 -4.88 11.24 17.44
CA ARG A 5 -4.48 10.02 18.17
C ARG A 5 -4.58 8.75 17.35
N ILE A 6 -5.49 8.73 16.38
CA ILE A 6 -5.73 7.56 15.51
C ILE A 6 -5.66 8.00 14.05
N GLY A 7 -4.94 7.21 13.25
CA GLY A 7 -4.90 7.35 11.81
C GLY A 7 -5.50 6.14 11.12
N PHE A 8 -5.94 6.35 9.88
CA PHE A 8 -6.38 5.30 8.98
C PHE A 8 -5.69 5.54 7.63
N THR A 9 -5.11 4.50 7.04
CA THR A 9 -4.38 4.58 5.78
C THR A 9 -4.42 3.23 5.05
N GLY A 10 -4.37 3.24 3.73
CA GLY A 10 -4.48 2.05 2.88
C GLY A 10 -5.09 2.41 1.53
N GLY A 11 -5.58 1.42 0.78
CA GLY A 11 -6.16 1.65 -0.55
C GLY A 11 -7.66 2.00 -0.56
N VAL A 12 -8.38 1.74 0.53
CA VAL A 12 -9.83 1.99 0.64
C VAL A 12 -10.19 3.48 0.46
N GLY A 13 -11.17 3.73 -0.41
CA GLY A 13 -11.88 5.01 -0.53
C GLY A 13 -13.17 5.06 0.29
N VAL A 14 -13.84 6.22 0.29
CA VAL A 14 -15.14 6.40 0.96
C VAL A 14 -16.26 6.33 -0.07
N ALA A 15 -16.68 5.11 -0.40
CA ALA A 15 -17.78 4.84 -1.34
C ALA A 15 -18.35 3.42 -1.15
N ASP A 16 -19.52 3.16 -1.74
CA ASP A 16 -20.28 1.91 -1.59
C ASP A 16 -19.49 0.65 -1.99
N GLN A 17 -18.55 0.79 -2.93
CA GLN A 17 -17.71 -0.31 -3.40
C GLN A 17 -16.85 -0.94 -2.28
N TRP A 18 -16.58 -0.21 -1.20
CA TRP A 18 -15.79 -0.73 -0.07
C TRP A 18 -16.64 -1.15 1.14
N MET A 19 -17.98 -1.25 1.01
CA MET A 19 -18.86 -1.66 2.11
C MET A 19 -19.04 -3.18 2.25
N GLY A 20 -18.30 -4.00 1.48
CA GLY A 20 -18.41 -5.46 1.49
C GLY A 20 -17.06 -6.18 1.63
N ASP A 21 -17.11 -7.50 1.58
CA ASP A 21 -15.97 -8.42 1.73
C ASP A 21 -15.43 -8.92 0.38
N ALA A 22 -15.59 -8.09 -0.66
CA ALA A 22 -15.29 -8.44 -2.06
C ALA A 22 -15.94 -9.76 -2.52
N GLN A 23 -17.18 -9.97 -2.07
CA GLN A 23 -17.95 -11.17 -2.33
C GLN A 23 -18.52 -11.24 -3.76
N ASP A 24 -18.56 -10.11 -4.44
CA ASP A 24 -19.09 -9.95 -5.79
C ASP A 24 -18.34 -8.82 -6.54
N PRO A 25 -18.53 -8.67 -7.86
CA PRO A 25 -17.82 -7.68 -8.67
C PRO A 25 -18.05 -6.21 -8.30
N GLU A 26 -19.12 -5.88 -7.57
CA GLU A 26 -19.43 -4.51 -7.17
C GLU A 26 -18.69 -4.10 -5.89
N HIS A 27 -18.12 -5.08 -5.16
CA HIS A 27 -17.39 -4.84 -3.92
C HIS A 27 -15.89 -5.09 -4.10
N TRP A 28 -15.09 -4.09 -3.75
CA TRP A 28 -13.66 -4.07 -3.97
C TRP A 28 -12.91 -4.68 -2.79
N ARG A 29 -11.88 -5.45 -3.12
CA ARG A 29 -10.93 -5.97 -2.13
C ARG A 29 -9.77 -5.00 -2.00
N ASP A 30 -9.46 -4.65 -0.76
CA ASP A 30 -8.34 -3.77 -0.45
C ASP A 30 -7.82 -4.03 0.96
N SER A 31 -6.66 -3.46 1.30
CA SER A 31 -6.09 -3.48 2.63
C SER A 31 -6.10 -2.07 3.21
N HIS A 32 -6.67 -1.94 4.42
CA HIS A 32 -6.70 -0.70 5.16
C HIS A 32 -6.24 -0.94 6.59
N TYR A 33 -5.52 0.04 7.13
CA TYR A 33 -4.83 -0.09 8.40
C TYR A 33 -5.24 1.04 9.33
N ARG A 34 -5.64 0.67 10.55
CA ARG A 34 -5.72 1.59 11.67
C ARG A 34 -4.34 1.69 12.31
N ILE A 35 -3.83 2.91 12.45
CA ILE A 35 -2.54 3.20 13.06
C ILE A 35 -2.73 4.00 14.37
N ALA A 36 -1.86 3.72 15.34
CA ALA A 36 -1.79 4.39 16.63
C ALA A 36 -0.32 4.58 17.04
N GLY A 37 -0.08 5.45 18.02
CA GLY A 37 1.27 5.78 18.50
C GLY A 37 1.99 6.83 17.64
N PRO A 38 3.33 6.95 17.76
CA PRO A 38 4.08 8.08 17.20
C PRO A 38 3.92 8.29 15.69
N VAL A 39 3.66 7.22 14.92
CA VAL A 39 3.45 7.29 13.46
C VAL A 39 2.25 8.17 13.07
N VAL A 40 1.27 8.35 13.95
CA VAL A 40 0.10 9.22 13.74
C VAL A 40 0.52 10.68 13.50
N ALA A 41 1.60 11.14 14.14
CA ALA A 41 2.14 12.48 13.90
C ALA A 41 2.63 12.65 12.45
N GLN A 42 3.25 11.62 11.86
CA GLN A 42 3.72 11.66 10.47
C GLN A 42 2.54 11.80 9.49
N GLY A 43 1.44 11.09 9.73
CA GLY A 43 0.21 11.22 8.94
C GLY A 43 -0.44 12.61 9.07
N LYS A 44 -0.42 13.20 10.27
CA LYS A 44 -0.90 14.57 10.48
C LYS A 44 -0.04 15.59 9.73
N THR A 45 1.28 15.45 9.75
CA THR A 45 2.20 16.30 8.97
C THR A 45 1.90 16.20 7.48
N ALA A 46 1.77 14.98 6.94
CA ALA A 46 1.44 14.75 5.53
C ALA A 46 0.11 15.43 5.13
N PHE A 47 -0.91 15.34 5.99
CA PHE A 47 -2.19 16.01 5.78
C PHE A 47 -2.05 17.53 5.78
N ASN A 48 -1.34 18.08 6.77
CA ASN A 48 -1.11 19.53 6.88
C ASN A 48 -0.35 20.09 5.67
N ASP A 49 0.68 19.38 5.21
CA ASP A 49 1.45 19.76 4.02
C ASP A 49 0.56 19.84 2.78
N ASN A 50 -0.29 18.83 2.57
CA ASN A 50 -1.25 18.82 1.47
C ASN A 50 -2.29 19.94 1.60
N TRP A 51 -2.77 20.20 2.81
CA TRP A 51 -3.73 21.26 3.07
C TRP A 51 -3.16 22.65 2.76
N ILE A 52 -1.93 22.92 3.20
CA ILE A 52 -1.24 24.18 2.91
C ILE A 52 -1.02 24.34 1.41
N LYS A 53 -0.51 23.29 0.73
CA LYS A 53 -0.29 23.32 -0.72
C LYS A 53 -1.58 23.57 -1.51
N THR A 54 -2.71 23.05 -1.04
CA THR A 54 -3.99 23.13 -1.75
C THR A 54 -4.73 24.44 -1.46
N THR A 55 -4.70 24.91 -0.21
CA THR A 55 -5.55 26.02 0.25
C THR A 55 -4.78 27.30 0.57
N GLY A 56 -3.45 27.24 0.69
CA GLY A 56 -2.61 28.32 1.17
C GLY A 56 -2.76 28.62 2.67
N ARG A 57 -3.55 27.83 3.41
CA ARG A 57 -3.83 28.06 4.83
C ARG A 57 -3.06 27.08 5.70
N VAL A 58 -2.48 27.59 6.78
CA VAL A 58 -1.90 26.74 7.83
C VAL A 58 -3.02 26.26 8.73
N LEU A 59 -3.11 24.95 8.93
CA LEU A 59 -3.92 24.35 10.00
C LEU A 59 -3.20 24.60 11.33
N ASN A 60 -3.34 25.81 11.87
CA ASN A 60 -2.81 26.14 13.18
C ASN A 60 -3.60 25.39 14.28
N GLY A 61 -2.86 24.82 15.21
CA GLY A 61 -3.33 24.18 16.44
C GLY A 61 -2.12 23.62 17.18
N THR A 62 -1.23 24.51 17.64
CA THR A 62 0.03 24.16 18.31
C THR A 62 -0.14 23.83 19.78
N ASP A 63 -1.31 24.06 20.38
CA ASP A 63 -1.35 24.16 21.85
C ASP A 63 -1.81 22.87 22.54
N ASP A 64 -2.43 21.92 21.82
CA ASP A 64 -2.93 20.64 22.38
C ASP A 64 -2.64 19.44 21.47
N ALA A 65 -1.41 19.29 20.97
CA ALA A 65 -1.05 18.02 20.33
C ALA A 65 -1.08 16.91 21.39
N PRO A 66 -1.87 15.84 21.19
CA PRO A 66 -1.92 14.76 22.17
C PRO A 66 -0.54 14.10 22.29
N GLU A 67 -0.14 13.78 23.51
CA GLU A 67 1.00 12.89 23.71
C GLU A 67 0.70 11.54 23.07
N LEU A 68 1.63 11.07 22.22
CA LEU A 68 1.54 9.82 21.47
C LEU A 68 2.51 8.81 22.07
N ALA A 69 2.04 8.04 23.05
CA ALA A 69 2.79 6.91 23.58
C ALA A 69 2.95 5.81 22.51
N PRO A 70 4.04 5.03 22.52
CA PRO A 70 4.17 3.81 21.71
C PRO A 70 2.95 2.90 21.85
N ALA A 71 2.52 2.30 20.74
CA ALA A 71 1.37 1.41 20.69
C ALA A 71 1.69 0.19 19.82
N GLY A 72 1.55 -1.00 20.39
CA GLY A 72 1.94 -2.26 19.75
C GLY A 72 3.45 -2.53 19.81
N ASP A 73 3.86 -3.61 19.14
CA ASP A 73 5.23 -4.15 19.21
C ASP A 73 6.03 -3.94 17.91
N SER A 74 5.48 -3.19 16.97
CA SER A 74 6.08 -2.95 15.64
C SER A 74 6.51 -1.50 15.48
N ASP A 75 7.71 -1.32 14.92
CA ASP A 75 8.13 -0.02 14.40
C ASP A 75 7.30 0.36 13.18
N ALA A 76 6.95 1.65 13.06
CA ALA A 76 6.13 2.15 11.98
C ALA A 76 6.67 3.47 11.42
N GLN A 77 6.74 3.56 10.09
CA GLN A 77 7.11 4.75 9.36
C GLN A 77 6.14 4.97 8.21
N LEU A 78 5.68 6.21 8.06
CA LEU A 78 4.79 6.64 6.99
C LEU A 78 5.60 7.30 5.89
N PHE A 79 5.37 6.86 4.65
CA PHE A 79 5.98 7.42 3.45
C PHE A 79 4.92 8.16 2.63
N VAL A 80 5.24 9.37 2.19
CA VAL A 80 4.36 10.19 1.37
C VAL A 80 4.93 10.24 -0.04
N ALA A 81 4.13 9.81 -1.02
CA ALA A 81 4.37 10.07 -2.43
C ALA A 81 3.36 11.13 -2.89
N SER A 82 3.84 12.14 -3.61
CA SER A 82 2.95 13.12 -4.25
C SER A 82 3.51 13.55 -5.61
N PRO A 83 2.66 13.86 -6.60
CA PRO A 83 3.13 14.32 -7.90
C PRO A 83 4.02 15.57 -7.83
N SER A 84 3.78 16.46 -6.86
CA SER A 84 4.50 17.72 -6.68
C SER A 84 5.72 17.63 -5.74
N GLY A 85 5.71 16.67 -4.80
CA GLY A 85 6.80 16.46 -3.84
C GLY A 85 7.73 15.30 -4.18
N GLY A 86 7.46 14.59 -5.28
CA GLY A 86 8.19 13.39 -5.67
C GLY A 86 7.70 12.12 -4.98
N SER A 87 8.17 10.98 -5.48
CA SER A 87 7.92 9.64 -4.94
C SER A 87 9.21 8.91 -4.53
N GLU A 88 10.34 9.62 -4.52
CA GLU A 88 11.68 9.07 -4.24
C GLU A 88 11.75 8.35 -2.89
N SER A 89 11.13 8.91 -1.85
CA SER A 89 11.09 8.29 -0.52
C SER A 89 10.37 6.94 -0.52
N THR A 90 9.26 6.83 -1.27
CA THR A 90 8.52 5.57 -1.41
C THR A 90 9.28 4.57 -2.26
N HIS A 91 9.92 5.04 -3.35
CA HIS A 91 10.76 4.20 -4.19
C HIS A 91 11.95 3.61 -3.40
N LEU A 92 12.65 4.45 -2.64
CA LEU A 92 13.76 4.02 -1.76
C LEU A 92 13.27 3.06 -0.67
N MET A 93 12.10 3.30 -0.09
CA MET A 93 11.49 2.38 0.87
C MET A 93 11.31 0.98 0.27
N TYR A 94 10.75 0.87 -0.94
CA TYR A 94 10.63 -0.44 -1.60
C TYR A 94 11.98 -1.10 -1.83
N LEU A 95 12.98 -0.37 -2.32
CA LEU A 95 14.34 -0.91 -2.52
C LEU A 95 14.95 -1.45 -1.23
N ILE A 96 14.85 -0.69 -0.13
CA ILE A 96 15.35 -1.10 1.18
C ILE A 96 14.60 -2.35 1.67
N ALA A 97 13.28 -2.39 1.56
CA ALA A 97 12.48 -3.53 1.97
C ALA A 97 12.84 -4.80 1.18
N ILE A 98 13.01 -4.68 -0.13
CA ILE A 98 13.42 -5.80 -1.02
C ILE A 98 14.84 -6.26 -0.69
N ALA A 99 15.76 -5.33 -0.43
CA ALA A 99 17.13 -5.66 -0.05
C ALA A 99 17.20 -6.34 1.32
N ALA A 100 16.36 -5.92 2.28
CA ALA A 100 16.32 -6.47 3.63
C ALA A 100 15.67 -7.86 3.71
N ALA A 101 14.75 -8.18 2.79
CA ALA A 101 13.99 -9.42 2.79
C ALA A 101 14.89 -10.68 2.86
N ARG A 102 14.53 -11.59 3.78
CA ARG A 102 15.27 -12.83 4.05
C ARG A 102 14.49 -14.10 3.73
N THR A 103 13.18 -14.08 3.90
CA THR A 103 12.33 -15.29 3.86
C THR A 103 11.33 -15.24 2.72
N SER A 104 10.51 -14.18 2.67
CA SER A 104 9.51 -14.00 1.63
C SER A 104 9.22 -12.53 1.32
N ILE A 105 8.71 -12.29 0.12
CA ILE A 105 8.10 -11.04 -0.32
C ILE A 105 6.72 -11.37 -0.91
N ASP A 106 5.67 -10.80 -0.32
CA ASP A 106 4.29 -10.92 -0.80
C ASP A 106 3.84 -9.57 -1.36
N LEU A 107 3.51 -9.54 -2.64
CA LEU A 107 3.14 -8.33 -3.36
C LEU A 107 1.67 -8.42 -3.75
N ALA A 108 0.82 -7.63 -3.11
CA ALA A 108 -0.54 -7.40 -3.58
C ALA A 108 -0.61 -6.03 -4.22
N ALA A 109 -0.77 -5.99 -5.54
CA ALA A 109 -0.67 -4.77 -6.30
C ALA A 109 -1.80 -4.64 -7.32
N ALA A 110 -2.80 -3.80 -7.01
CA ALA A 110 -3.86 -3.45 -7.95
C ALA A 110 -3.34 -2.65 -9.16
N SER A 111 -2.22 -1.93 -9.00
CA SER A 111 -1.70 -1.00 -10.01
C SER A 111 -0.17 -0.83 -10.00
N CYS A 112 0.59 -1.67 -9.29
CA CYS A 112 2.04 -1.54 -9.25
C CYS A 112 2.63 -1.87 -10.62
N VAL A 113 3.38 -0.92 -11.18
CA VAL A 113 4.20 -1.08 -12.38
C VAL A 113 5.65 -0.90 -11.91
N PRO A 114 6.35 -1.97 -11.50
CA PRO A 114 7.74 -1.85 -11.09
C PRO A 114 8.59 -1.31 -12.24
N ASP A 115 9.45 -0.34 -11.94
CA ASP A 115 10.46 0.10 -12.89
C ASP A 115 11.61 -0.91 -12.98
N ALA A 116 12.59 -0.61 -13.83
CA ALA A 116 13.73 -1.48 -14.07
C ALA A 116 14.55 -1.75 -12.80
N LEU A 117 14.68 -0.78 -11.89
CA LEU A 117 15.50 -0.93 -10.68
C LEU A 117 14.79 -1.80 -9.64
N ILE A 118 13.48 -1.59 -9.42
CA ILE A 118 12.67 -2.44 -8.56
C ILE A 118 12.63 -3.87 -9.13
N THR A 119 12.39 -4.03 -10.43
CA THR A 119 12.36 -5.34 -11.10
C THR A 119 13.67 -6.09 -10.90
N ARG A 120 14.81 -5.43 -11.14
CA ARG A 120 16.13 -6.02 -10.91
C ARG A 120 16.33 -6.40 -9.44
N SER A 121 15.96 -5.54 -8.51
CA SER A 121 16.12 -5.79 -7.07
C SER A 121 15.28 -6.99 -6.61
N LEU A 122 14.07 -7.15 -7.15
CA LEU A 122 13.20 -8.30 -6.91
C LEU A 122 13.82 -9.60 -7.45
N LEU A 123 14.35 -9.59 -8.67
CA LEU A 123 15.07 -10.74 -9.24
C LEU A 123 16.30 -11.11 -8.41
N GLU A 124 17.05 -10.11 -7.93
CA GLU A 124 18.17 -10.32 -7.01
C GLU A 124 17.72 -10.86 -5.65
N ALA A 125 16.54 -10.51 -5.16
CA ALA A 125 15.98 -11.12 -3.95
C ALA A 125 15.59 -12.58 -4.18
N HIS A 126 14.93 -12.87 -5.31
CA HIS A 126 14.56 -14.22 -5.70
C HIS A 126 15.79 -15.13 -5.83
N SER A 127 16.89 -14.67 -6.44
CA SER A 127 18.12 -15.44 -6.58
C SER A 127 18.83 -15.74 -5.24
N ARG A 128 18.57 -14.94 -4.19
CA ARG A 128 19.01 -15.24 -2.81
C ARG A 128 18.16 -16.32 -2.13
N GLY A 129 17.14 -16.86 -2.79
CA GLY A 129 16.22 -17.84 -2.23
C GLY A 129 15.04 -17.25 -1.45
N VAL A 130 14.81 -15.93 -1.57
CA VAL A 130 13.61 -15.29 -0.99
C VAL A 130 12.40 -15.76 -1.78
N LYS A 131 11.42 -16.36 -1.09
CA LYS A 131 10.17 -16.80 -1.72
C LYS A 131 9.36 -15.59 -2.15
N MET A 132 8.76 -15.64 -3.33
CA MET A 132 8.02 -14.51 -3.86
C MET A 132 6.65 -14.94 -4.33
N ARG A 133 5.63 -14.19 -3.89
CA ARG A 133 4.25 -14.34 -4.35
C ARG A 133 3.73 -12.99 -4.80
N VAL A 134 3.18 -12.95 -6.00
CA VAL A 134 2.49 -11.76 -6.52
C VAL A 134 1.01 -12.05 -6.72
N LEU A 135 0.16 -11.20 -6.14
CA LEU A 135 -1.26 -11.13 -6.39
C LEU A 135 -1.52 -9.99 -7.39
N LEU A 136 -1.92 -10.37 -8.59
CA LEU A 136 -2.21 -9.50 -9.71
C LEU A 136 -3.68 -9.08 -9.74
N PRO A 137 -4.00 -7.92 -10.34
CA PRO A 137 -5.37 -7.42 -10.41
C PRO A 137 -6.28 -8.39 -11.16
N GLY A 138 -7.48 -8.61 -10.60
CA GLY A 138 -8.52 -9.46 -11.17
C GLY A 138 -9.12 -8.92 -12.46
N LYS A 139 -10.22 -9.53 -12.93
CA LYS A 139 -10.93 -9.08 -14.14
C LYS A 139 -11.71 -7.78 -13.93
N HIS A 140 -12.16 -7.53 -12.71
CA HIS A 140 -12.98 -6.39 -12.34
C HIS A 140 -12.09 -5.31 -11.73
N ILE A 141 -11.80 -4.28 -12.51
CA ILE A 141 -11.00 -3.11 -12.12
C ILE A 141 -11.53 -1.88 -12.88
N ASP A 142 -11.47 -0.72 -12.27
CA ASP A 142 -11.89 0.56 -12.83
C ASP A 142 -10.94 1.10 -13.93
N ALA A 143 -9.69 0.63 -13.94
CA ALA A 143 -8.65 1.05 -14.88
C ALA A 143 -8.02 -0.12 -15.67
N ILE A 144 -8.65 -0.50 -16.79
CA ILE A 144 -8.18 -1.61 -17.65
C ILE A 144 -6.75 -1.37 -18.19
N SER A 145 -6.43 -0.13 -18.57
CA SER A 145 -5.10 0.24 -19.06
C SER A 145 -4.01 0.00 -18.02
N VAL A 146 -4.29 0.33 -16.77
CA VAL A 146 -3.39 0.11 -15.63
C VAL A 146 -3.20 -1.38 -15.37
N ARG A 147 -4.27 -2.18 -15.46
CA ARG A 147 -4.18 -3.64 -15.36
C ARG A 147 -3.29 -4.24 -16.45
N LEU A 148 -3.43 -3.80 -17.70
CA LEU A 148 -2.61 -4.30 -18.81
C LEU A 148 -1.14 -3.90 -18.65
N ALA A 149 -0.87 -2.64 -18.30
CA ALA A 149 0.48 -2.13 -18.06
C ALA A 149 1.15 -2.85 -16.88
N SER A 150 0.41 -3.02 -15.77
CA SER A 150 0.89 -3.78 -14.62
C SER A 150 1.22 -5.20 -15.03
N LYS A 151 0.29 -5.94 -15.65
CA LYS A 151 0.55 -7.32 -16.11
C LYS A 151 1.79 -7.45 -17.00
N ALA A 152 2.00 -6.53 -17.94
CA ALA A 152 3.17 -6.54 -18.81
C ALA A 152 4.48 -6.33 -18.03
N SER A 153 4.47 -5.45 -17.02
CA SER A 153 5.67 -5.19 -16.20
C SER A 153 6.13 -6.37 -15.34
N TRP A 154 5.27 -7.37 -15.11
CA TRP A 154 5.64 -8.57 -14.35
C TRP A 154 6.30 -9.66 -15.18
N GLU A 155 6.35 -9.54 -16.52
CA GLU A 155 6.89 -10.58 -17.39
C GLU A 155 8.29 -11.09 -16.97
N PRO A 156 9.29 -10.23 -16.66
CA PRO A 156 10.61 -10.72 -16.24
C PRO A 156 10.58 -11.53 -14.95
N LEU A 157 9.67 -11.18 -14.03
CA LEU A 157 9.51 -11.85 -12.74
C LEU A 157 8.82 -13.21 -12.91
N LEU A 158 7.80 -13.27 -13.77
CA LEU A 158 7.12 -14.53 -14.11
C LEU A 158 8.05 -15.50 -14.83
N GLN A 159 8.88 -15.01 -15.76
CA GLN A 159 9.89 -15.82 -16.45
C GLN A 159 10.95 -16.40 -15.49
N ALA A 160 11.22 -15.72 -14.37
CA ALA A 160 12.11 -16.20 -13.32
C ALA A 160 11.47 -17.28 -12.42
N GLY A 161 10.19 -17.62 -12.62
CA GLY A 161 9.49 -18.65 -11.83
C GLY A 161 8.87 -18.15 -10.52
N ILE A 162 8.62 -16.84 -10.41
CA ILE A 162 7.92 -16.26 -9.25
C ILE A 162 6.44 -16.65 -9.27
N ASP A 163 5.92 -17.10 -8.12
CA ASP A 163 4.54 -17.53 -7.98
C ASP A 163 3.57 -16.35 -8.19
N SER A 164 2.61 -16.52 -9.10
CA SER A 164 1.61 -15.50 -9.40
C SER A 164 0.19 -16.02 -9.26
N HIS A 165 -0.66 -15.22 -8.66
CA HIS A 165 -2.09 -15.45 -8.54
C HIS A 165 -2.86 -14.24 -9.05
N GLU A 166 -4.04 -14.45 -9.63
CA GLU A 166 -4.97 -13.35 -9.92
C GLU A 166 -6.01 -13.25 -8.81
N GLU A 167 -6.34 -12.02 -8.45
CA GLU A 167 -7.42 -11.73 -7.52
C GLU A 167 -8.76 -12.23 -8.06
N LYS A 168 -9.53 -12.84 -7.16
CA LYS A 168 -10.87 -13.37 -7.42
C LYS A 168 -11.83 -12.82 -6.38
N THR A 169 -13.08 -12.64 -6.77
CA THR A 169 -14.16 -12.44 -5.80
C THR A 169 -14.23 -13.66 -4.88
N CYS A 170 -14.44 -13.39 -3.60
CA CYS A 170 -14.48 -14.41 -2.56
C CYS A 170 -15.95 -14.64 -2.19
N PRO A 171 -16.67 -15.59 -2.81
CA PRO A 171 -18.09 -15.78 -2.53
C PRO A 171 -18.30 -16.02 -1.03
N PRO A 172 -19.48 -15.71 -0.47
CA PRO A 172 -19.71 -15.63 0.98
C PRO A 172 -19.33 -16.89 1.77
N CYS A 173 -19.27 -18.06 1.13
CA CYS A 173 -18.88 -19.33 1.74
C CYS A 173 -17.36 -19.49 1.98
N CYS A 174 -16.53 -18.60 1.43
CA CYS A 174 -15.07 -18.68 1.49
C CYS A 174 -14.45 -17.81 2.60
N ILE A 175 -15.27 -17.10 3.38
CA ILE A 175 -14.84 -16.29 4.52
C ILE A 175 -14.83 -17.19 5.77
N PRO A 176 -13.66 -17.61 6.30
CA PRO A 176 -13.63 -18.17 7.64
C PRO A 176 -14.07 -17.06 8.60
N SER A 177 -14.99 -17.39 9.49
CA SER A 177 -15.66 -16.45 10.40
C SER A 177 -14.65 -15.70 11.27
N CYS A 178 -14.67 -14.35 11.19
CA CYS A 178 -14.09 -13.36 12.12
C CYS A 178 -12.57 -13.36 12.37
#